data_AF-A0AAD0VV88-F1
#
_entry.id   AF-A0AAD0VV88-F1
#
_cell.length_a   1.000
_cell.length_b   1.000
_cell.length_c   1.000
_cell.angle_alpha   90.00
_cell.angle_beta   90.00
_cell.angle_gamma   90.00
#
_symmetry.space_group_name_H-M   'P 1'
#
loop_
_entity.id
_entity.type
_entity.pdbx_description
1 polymer ?
#
loop_
_entity_poly.entity_id
_entity_poly.type
_entity_poly.pdbx_seq_one_letter_code
_entity_poly.pdbx_strand_id
1 'polypeptide(L)'
;MSMSAEAQKALDVFAQARGWEQRARLLMQMGDSLEPLGDADKSEANRVHGCESLVWLVAEQRDGHWRFKASSDARLLRGLLALLLVRVQGLSGTELAGLDLQDWFTQLGLERQLSPSRSNGLHAVLQRMAELSRNLQ
;
A
#
# COMPACT_ATOMS: atom_id res chain seq x y z
N MET A 1 -3.61 6.34 17.10
CA MET A 1 -4.39 6.03 15.89
C MET A 1 -4.82 4.59 15.98
N SER A 2 -6.11 4.29 15.79
CA SER A 2 -6.59 2.90 15.90
C SER A 2 -6.07 2.09 14.70
N MET A 3 -5.44 0.95 14.96
CA MET A 3 -5.00 0.01 13.93
C MET A 3 -6.18 -0.90 13.56
N SER A 4 -6.43 -1.12 12.27
CA SER A 4 -7.51 -2.04 11.85
C SER A 4 -7.20 -3.48 12.24
N ALA A 5 -8.25 -4.31 12.34
CA ALA A 5 -8.09 -5.73 12.62
C ALA A 5 -7.24 -6.44 11.54
N GLU A 6 -7.39 -6.00 10.29
CA GLU A 6 -6.61 -6.50 9.15
C GLU A 6 -5.14 -6.10 9.24
N ALA A 7 -4.85 -4.86 9.64
CA ALA A 7 -3.48 -4.39 9.86
C ALA A 7 -2.82 -5.13 11.03
N GLN A 8 -3.53 -5.33 12.15
CA GLN A 8 -3.02 -6.13 13.27
C GLN A 8 -2.73 -7.57 12.83
N LYS A 9 -3.66 -8.19 12.09
CA LYS A 9 -3.46 -9.55 11.57
C LYS A 9 -2.24 -9.64 10.64
N ALA A 10 -2.01 -8.62 9.81
CA ALA A 10 -0.82 -8.58 8.96
C ALA A 10 0.46 -8.53 9.78
N LEU A 11 0.49 -7.71 10.84
CA LEU A 11 1.62 -7.69 11.78
C LEU A 11 1.86 -9.06 12.43
N ASP A 12 0.81 -9.70 12.94
CA ASP A 12 0.91 -11.01 13.60
C ASP A 12 1.45 -12.08 12.66
N VAL A 13 1.00 -12.09 11.39
CA VAL A 13 1.47 -13.02 10.35
C VAL A 13 2.95 -12.76 10.01
N PHE A 14 3.34 -11.50 9.84
CA PHE A 14 4.74 -11.15 9.51
C PHE A 14 5.70 -11.35 10.67
N ALA A 15 5.23 -11.24 11.92
CA ALA A 15 5.99 -11.54 13.12
C ALA A 15 6.35 -13.04 13.22
N GLN A 16 5.50 -13.92 12.71
CA GLN A 16 5.75 -15.37 12.66
C GLN A 16 6.69 -15.79 11.53
N ALA A 17 6.85 -14.95 10.49
CA ALA A 17 7.67 -15.25 9.34
C ALA A 17 9.17 -15.20 9.68
N ARG A 18 9.83 -16.36 9.58
CA ARG A 18 11.26 -16.51 9.86
C ARG A 18 12.09 -16.14 8.64
N GLY A 19 12.67 -14.94 8.69
CA GLY A 19 13.58 -14.44 7.67
C GLY A 19 12.91 -13.95 6.39
N TRP A 20 13.73 -13.50 5.45
CA TRP A 20 13.27 -12.83 4.24
C TRP A 20 12.46 -13.73 3.31
N GLU A 21 12.88 -14.97 3.11
CA GLU A 21 12.24 -15.88 2.15
C GLU A 21 10.75 -16.09 2.46
N GLN A 22 10.40 -16.25 3.75
CA GLN A 22 9.01 -16.40 4.18
C GLN A 22 8.22 -15.09 4.00
N ARG A 23 8.82 -13.94 4.35
CA ARG A 23 8.20 -12.62 4.14
C ARG A 23 7.96 -12.33 2.66
N ALA A 24 8.91 -12.67 1.79
CA ALA A 24 8.77 -12.53 0.35
C ALA A 24 7.62 -13.38 -0.20
N ARG A 25 7.47 -14.63 0.28
CA ARG A 25 6.31 -15.47 -0.07
C ARG A 25 4.99 -14.85 0.35
N LEU A 26 4.90 -14.34 1.59
CA LEU A 26 3.71 -13.64 2.07
C LEU A 26 3.39 -12.42 1.21
N LEU A 27 4.40 -11.61 0.86
CA LEU A 27 4.23 -10.47 -0.05
C LEU A 27 3.67 -10.90 -1.41
N MET A 28 4.20 -11.98 -2.01
CA MET A 28 3.66 -12.48 -3.28
C MET A 28 2.19 -12.89 -3.14
N GLN A 29 1.86 -13.67 -2.11
CA GLN A 29 0.49 -14.14 -1.87
C GLN A 29 -0.48 -12.99 -1.66
N MET A 30 -0.10 -11.98 -0.87
CA MET A 30 -0.91 -10.79 -0.65
C MET A 30 -1.07 -9.97 -1.93
N GLY A 31 0.00 -9.78 -2.70
CA GLY A 31 -0.05 -9.06 -3.97
C GLY A 31 -0.91 -9.76 -5.03
N ASP A 32 -0.90 -11.09 -5.07
CA ASP A 32 -1.72 -11.88 -5.99
C ASP A 32 -3.20 -11.98 -5.53
N SER A 33 -3.48 -11.67 -4.26
CA SER A 33 -4.84 -11.59 -3.70
C SER A 33 -5.49 -10.19 -3.86
N LEU A 34 -4.76 -9.21 -4.41
CA LEU A 34 -5.32 -7.90 -4.68
C LEU A 34 -6.40 -7.98 -5.75
N GLU A 35 -7.48 -7.24 -5.54
CA GLU A 35 -8.51 -7.06 -6.56
C GLU A 35 -7.87 -6.43 -7.82
N PRO A 36 -8.00 -7.07 -9.00
CA PRO A 36 -7.41 -6.53 -10.21
C PRO A 36 -8.09 -5.24 -10.62
N LEU A 37 -7.30 -4.26 -11.07
CA LEU A 37 -7.83 -3.08 -11.74
C LEU A 37 -8.30 -3.45 -13.14
N GLY A 38 -9.48 -2.93 -13.52
CA GLY A 38 -9.97 -3.03 -14.89
C GLY A 38 -9.09 -2.23 -15.86
N ASP A 39 -9.21 -2.49 -17.15
CA ASP A 39 -8.35 -1.84 -18.16
C ASP A 39 -8.57 -0.32 -18.22
N ALA A 40 -9.80 0.15 -17.99
CA ALA A 40 -10.11 1.58 -17.90
C ALA A 40 -9.43 2.27 -16.71
N ASP A 41 -9.21 1.53 -15.61
CA ASP A 41 -8.54 2.05 -14.42
C ASP A 41 -7.02 2.11 -14.58
N LYS A 42 -6.45 1.35 -15.53
CA LYS A 42 -5.03 1.38 -15.88
C LYS A 42 -4.73 2.49 -16.89
N SER A 43 -5.23 3.69 -16.64
CA SER A 43 -5.04 4.88 -17.48
C SER A 43 -4.00 5.84 -16.88
N GLU A 44 -3.55 6.81 -17.68
CA GLU A 44 -2.61 7.85 -17.20
C GLU A 44 -3.22 8.71 -16.07
N ALA A 45 -4.55 8.84 -16.00
CA ALA A 45 -5.21 9.59 -14.92
C ALA A 45 -5.01 8.96 -13.53
N ASN A 46 -4.94 7.63 -13.47
CA ASN A 46 -4.74 6.85 -12.25
C ASN A 46 -3.27 6.51 -12.02
N ARG A 47 -2.37 7.01 -12.86
CA ARG A 47 -0.95 6.72 -12.81
C ARG A 47 -0.30 7.34 -11.57
N VAL A 48 0.57 6.58 -10.91
CA VAL A 48 1.46 7.11 -9.88
C VAL A 48 2.84 7.31 -10.50
N HIS A 49 3.31 8.56 -10.52
CA HIS A 49 4.65 8.92 -10.97
C HIS A 49 5.65 8.85 -9.82
N GLY A 50 6.94 8.67 -10.12
CA GLY A 50 8.00 8.53 -9.09
C GLY A 50 8.31 7.08 -8.68
N CYS A 51 7.57 6.11 -9.22
CA CYS A 51 7.89 4.69 -9.11
C CYS A 51 8.77 4.24 -10.30
N GLU A 52 9.79 3.41 -10.05
CA GLU A 52 10.56 2.77 -11.15
C GLU A 52 9.70 1.81 -11.98
N SER A 53 8.71 1.18 -11.34
CA SER A 53 7.79 0.24 -11.97
C SER A 53 6.44 0.88 -12.19
N LEU A 54 5.64 0.27 -13.07
CA LEU A 54 4.32 0.79 -13.33
C LEU A 54 3.43 0.64 -12.08
N VAL A 55 2.84 1.72 -11.56
CA VAL A 55 1.82 1.72 -10.49
C VAL A 55 0.60 2.55 -10.89
N TRP A 56 -0.58 1.99 -10.67
CA TRP A 56 -1.86 2.69 -10.77
C TRP A 56 -2.58 2.65 -9.44
N LEU A 57 -3.29 3.73 -9.12
CA LEU A 57 -4.04 3.92 -7.88
C LEU A 57 -5.41 4.50 -8.20
N VAL A 58 -6.44 3.84 -7.70
CA VAL A 58 -7.83 4.31 -7.72
C VAL A 58 -8.25 4.60 -6.28
N ALA A 59 -8.96 5.70 -6.08
CA ALA A 59 -9.50 6.10 -4.78
C ALA A 59 -11.02 6.32 -4.87
N GLU A 60 -11.73 5.80 -3.88
CA GLU A 60 -13.15 6.07 -3.65
C GLU A 60 -13.32 6.52 -2.20
N GLN A 61 -14.25 7.43 -1.95
CA GLN A 61 -14.66 7.78 -0.58
C GLN A 61 -16.06 7.22 -0.31
N ARG A 62 -16.23 6.59 0.85
CA ARG A 62 -17.54 6.13 1.34
C ARG A 62 -17.68 6.51 2.80
N ASP A 63 -18.75 7.25 3.12
CA ASP A 63 -19.07 7.68 4.48
C ASP A 63 -17.89 8.37 5.19
N GLY A 64 -17.15 9.24 4.47
CA GLY A 64 -15.99 9.96 4.99
C GLY A 64 -14.68 9.15 5.07
N HIS A 65 -14.71 7.86 4.74
CA HIS A 65 -13.55 6.97 4.81
C HIS A 65 -13.06 6.58 3.42
N TRP A 66 -11.74 6.51 3.25
CA TRP A 66 -11.10 6.23 1.97
C TRP A 66 -11.02 4.72 1.69
N ARG A 67 -11.27 4.36 0.44
CA ARG A 67 -11.05 3.03 -0.13
C ARG A 67 -10.12 3.16 -1.33
N PHE A 68 -9.05 2.39 -1.31
CA PHE A 68 -8.04 2.43 -2.38
C PHE A 68 -7.94 1.08 -3.08
N LYS A 69 -7.69 1.11 -4.39
CA LYS A 69 -7.25 -0.06 -5.16
C LYS A 69 -5.96 0.31 -5.87
N ALA A 70 -4.98 -0.59 -5.89
CA ALA A 70 -3.71 -0.33 -6.55
C ALA A 70 -3.22 -1.57 -7.29
N SER A 71 -2.49 -1.35 -8.38
CA SER A 71 -1.86 -2.41 -9.17
C SER A 71 -0.46 -1.97 -9.58
N SER A 72 0.43 -2.95 -9.75
CA SER A 72 1.76 -2.76 -10.33
C SER A 72 2.16 -3.90 -11.26
N ASP A 73 3.01 -3.61 -12.24
CA ASP A 73 3.66 -4.63 -13.08
C ASP A 73 4.78 -5.39 -12.33
N ALA A 74 5.37 -4.79 -11.30
CA ALA A 74 6.36 -5.43 -10.45
C ALA A 74 5.71 -6.27 -9.35
N ARG A 75 5.89 -7.60 -9.42
CA ARG A 75 5.31 -8.57 -8.46
C ARG A 75 5.62 -8.24 -6.99
N LEU A 76 6.87 -7.88 -6.70
CA LEU A 76 7.27 -7.53 -5.33
C LEU A 76 6.65 -6.21 -4.86
N LEU A 77 6.57 -5.21 -5.73
CA LEU A 77 5.92 -3.95 -5.37
C LEU A 77 4.42 -4.14 -5.15
N ARG A 78 3.74 -4.99 -5.94
CA ARG A 78 2.33 -5.37 -5.66
C ARG A 78 2.14 -5.91 -4.23
N GLY A 79 3.05 -6.76 -3.76
CA GLY A 79 3.00 -7.26 -2.38
C GLY A 79 3.15 -6.16 -1.34
N LEU A 80 4.05 -5.22 -1.57
CA LEU A 80 4.23 -4.06 -0.69
C LEU A 80 3.02 -3.12 -0.73
N LEU A 81 2.43 -2.92 -1.90
CA LEU A 81 1.17 -2.17 -2.06
C LEU A 81 0.03 -2.86 -1.32
N ALA A 82 -0.04 -4.19 -1.33
CA ALA A 82 -1.06 -4.91 -0.59
C ALA A 82 -0.98 -4.64 0.93
N LEU A 83 0.22 -4.61 1.49
CA LEU A 83 0.42 -4.24 2.90
C LEU A 83 0.10 -2.77 3.18
N LEU A 84 0.46 -1.87 2.28
CA LEU A 84 0.08 -0.47 2.40
C LEU A 84 -1.44 -0.32 2.40
N LEU A 85 -2.13 -0.97 1.45
CA LEU A 85 -3.59 -0.96 1.36
C LEU A 85 -4.21 -1.46 2.67
N VAL A 86 -3.79 -2.62 3.19
CA VAL A 86 -4.25 -3.15 4.48
C VAL A 86 -4.18 -2.11 5.60
N ARG A 87 -3.14 -1.26 5.59
CA ARG A 87 -2.94 -0.21 6.60
C ARG A 87 -3.81 1.03 6.39
N VAL A 88 -4.15 1.38 5.14
CA VAL A 88 -4.84 2.64 4.80
C VAL A 88 -6.33 2.49 4.52
N GLN A 89 -6.83 1.27 4.28
CA GLN A 89 -8.24 1.06 4.01
C GLN A 89 -9.11 1.55 5.18
N GLY A 90 -10.10 2.37 4.87
CA GLY A 90 -11.05 2.87 5.85
C GLY A 90 -10.52 4.02 6.72
N LEU A 91 -9.34 4.58 6.42
CA LEU A 91 -8.87 5.79 7.12
C LEU A 91 -9.61 7.03 6.62
N SER A 92 -9.79 8.00 7.52
CA SER A 92 -10.11 9.38 7.15
C SER A 92 -8.92 10.07 6.48
N GLY A 93 -9.16 11.20 5.81
CA GLY A 93 -8.07 11.99 5.21
C GLY A 93 -7.03 12.46 6.25
N THR A 94 -7.48 12.82 7.46
CA THR A 94 -6.61 13.23 8.57
C THR A 94 -5.71 12.09 9.06
N GLU A 95 -6.26 10.88 9.20
CA GLU A 95 -5.48 9.71 9.63
C GLU A 95 -4.49 9.27 8.56
N LEU A 96 -4.87 9.35 7.28
CA LEU A 96 -3.98 9.07 6.16
C LEU A 96 -2.78 10.04 6.13
N ALA A 97 -3.02 11.33 6.35
CA ALA A 97 -1.97 12.34 6.39
C ALA A 97 -0.98 12.16 7.55
N GLY A 98 -1.44 11.56 8.66
CA GLY A 98 -0.63 11.24 9.83
C GLY A 98 0.06 9.87 9.78
N LEU A 99 -0.06 9.12 8.69
CA LEU A 99 0.49 7.77 8.58
C LEU A 99 2.03 7.80 8.53
N ASP A 100 2.67 7.15 9.50
CA ASP A 100 4.10 6.84 9.44
C ASP A 100 4.33 5.56 8.64
N LEU A 101 4.73 5.74 7.37
CA LEU A 101 5.01 4.64 6.46
C LEU A 101 6.24 3.84 6.87
N GLN A 102 7.25 4.51 7.43
CA GLN A 102 8.51 3.87 7.80
C GLN A 102 8.29 2.96 9.00
N ASP A 103 7.62 3.47 10.03
CA ASP A 103 7.25 2.69 11.21
C ASP A 103 6.42 1.45 10.83
N TRP A 104 5.44 1.60 9.93
CA TRP A 104 4.63 0.49 9.45
C TRP A 104 5.48 -0.65 8.86
N PHE A 105 6.40 -0.36 7.94
CA PHE A 105 7.26 -1.38 7.34
C PHE A 105 8.37 -1.89 8.26
N THR A 106 8.78 -1.09 9.26
CA THR A 106 9.67 -1.53 10.35
C THR A 106 8.98 -2.57 11.23
N GLN A 107 7.73 -2.34 11.66
CA GLN A 107 6.96 -3.30 12.45
C GLN A 107 6.72 -4.63 11.70
N LEU A 108 6.55 -4.56 10.38
CA LEU A 108 6.45 -5.74 9.50
C LEU A 108 7.80 -6.47 9.31
N GLY A 109 8.91 -5.92 9.79
CA GLY A 109 10.25 -6.47 9.62
C GLY A 109 10.74 -6.43 8.17
N LEU A 110 10.30 -5.42 7.40
CA LEU A 110 10.59 -5.27 5.97
C LEU A 110 11.55 -4.11 5.65
N GLU A 111 11.87 -3.26 6.61
CA GLU A 111 12.73 -2.06 6.45
C GLU A 111 14.03 -2.33 5.65
N ARG A 112 14.73 -3.44 5.94
CA ARG A 112 16.02 -3.78 5.31
C ARG A 112 15.89 -4.23 3.86
N GLN A 113 14.66 -4.50 3.41
CA GLN A 113 14.34 -5.04 2.09
C GLN A 113 13.71 -3.99 1.16
N LEU A 114 13.47 -2.80 1.71
CA LEU A 114 13.09 -1.62 0.98
C LEU A 114 14.37 -0.94 0.49
N SER A 115 14.82 -1.31 -0.72
CA SER A 115 15.82 -0.53 -1.43
C SER A 115 15.34 0.91 -1.61
N PRO A 116 16.23 1.91 -1.77
CA PRO A 116 15.83 3.31 -1.95
C PRO A 116 14.72 3.51 -3.00
N SER A 117 14.81 2.82 -4.13
CA SER A 117 13.77 2.80 -5.17
C SER A 117 12.38 2.37 -4.68
N ARG A 118 12.30 1.31 -3.86
CA ARG A 118 11.02 0.76 -3.36
C ARG A 118 10.43 1.68 -2.30
N SER A 119 11.25 2.19 -1.40
CA SER A 119 10.83 3.20 -0.42
C SER A 119 10.27 4.43 -1.14
N ASN A 120 11.00 4.96 -2.12
CA ASN A 120 10.56 6.12 -2.90
C ASN A 120 9.24 5.85 -3.63
N GLY A 121 9.08 4.68 -4.25
CA GLY A 121 7.84 4.28 -4.89
C GLY A 121 6.65 4.21 -3.92
N LEU A 122 6.84 3.62 -2.74
CA LEU A 122 5.79 3.56 -1.71
C LEU A 122 5.44 4.94 -1.16
N HIS A 123 6.43 5.81 -0.97
CA HIS A 123 6.20 7.21 -0.60
C HIS A 123 5.42 7.97 -1.67
N ALA A 124 5.76 7.79 -2.95
CA ALA A 124 5.02 8.40 -4.05
C ALA A 124 3.55 7.95 -4.09
N VAL A 125 3.29 6.68 -3.81
CA VAL A 125 1.92 6.15 -3.68
C VAL A 125 1.18 6.80 -2.50
N LEU A 126 1.80 6.87 -1.32
CA LEU A 126 1.17 7.49 -0.15
C LEU A 126 0.91 8.99 -0.37
N GLN A 127 1.84 9.70 -1.01
CA GLN A 127 1.65 11.09 -1.42
C GLN A 127 0.46 11.23 -2.37
N ARG A 128 0.35 10.36 -3.37
CA ARG A 128 -0.78 10.36 -4.29
C ARG A 128 -2.10 10.07 -3.59
N MET A 129 -2.14 9.14 -2.62
CA MET A 129 -3.32 8.90 -1.79
C MET A 129 -3.73 10.16 -1.03
N ALA A 130 -2.76 10.88 -0.44
CA ALA A 130 -3.01 12.11 0.29
C ALA A 130 -3.52 13.24 -0.64
N GLU A 131 -2.99 13.37 -1.85
CA GLU A 131 -3.48 14.32 -2.86
C GLU A 131 -4.94 14.03 -3.26
N LEU A 132 -5.24 12.78 -3.62
CA LEU A 132 -6.59 12.35 -3.96
C LEU A 132 -7.55 12.62 -2.80
N SER A 133 -7.10 12.38 -1.57
CA SER A 133 -7.92 12.60 -0.37
C SER A 133 -8.24 14.07 -0.06
N ARG A 134 -7.50 15.03 -0.63
CA ARG A 134 -7.77 16.47 -0.49
C ARG A 134 -8.63 17.00 -1.62
N ASN A 135 -8.45 16.48 -2.84
CA ASN A 135 -9.13 16.98 -4.04
C ASN A 135 -10.56 16.46 -4.19
N LEU A 136 -10.89 15.36 -3.51
CA LEU A 136 -12.20 14.70 -3.55
C LEU A 136 -13.08 15.07 -2.33
N GLN A 137 -12.68 16.06 -1.53
CA GLN A 137 -13.47 16.60 -0.40
C GLN A 137 -14.48 17.66 -0.83
#